data_AF-A0A9N9PIH0-F1
#
_entry.id   AF-A0A9N9PIH0-F1
#
_cell.length_a   1.000
_cell.length_b   1.000
_cell.length_c   1.000
_cell.angle_alpha   90.00
_cell.angle_beta   90.00
_cell.angle_gamma   90.00
#
_symmetry.space_group_name_H-M   'P 1'
#
loop_
_entity.id
_entity.type
_entity.pdbx_description
1 polymer ?
#
loop_
_entity_poly.entity_id
_entity_poly.type
_entity_poly.pdbx_seq_one_letter_code
_entity_poly.pdbx_strand_id
1 'polypeptide(L)'
;MASKVLPNFIPSYLNNTPIGEYNKAYLNKTPIGEYNKKNELQPICVPTVLNKDDAEIWLDVCSNGLKVVYNGPGRLNVHAAAIRANYPMPIEAGLYYFEVDIIDKGEFG
;
A
#
# COMPACT_ATOMS: atom_id res chain seq x y z
N MET A 1 -12.38 13.43 3.49
CA MET A 1 -12.59 12.23 4.30
C MET A 1 -11.31 11.95 5.05
N ALA A 2 -11.37 11.83 6.38
CA ALA A 2 -10.18 11.56 7.19
C ALA A 2 -9.60 10.19 6.77
N SER A 3 -8.35 10.21 6.30
CA SER A 3 -7.53 9.01 6.12
C SER A 3 -7.53 8.26 7.45
N LYS A 4 -8.19 7.10 7.50
CA LYS A 4 -8.03 6.17 8.62
C LYS A 4 -6.57 5.73 8.57
N VAL A 5 -5.75 6.33 9.42
CA VAL A 5 -4.37 5.88 9.66
C VAL A 5 -4.48 4.41 10.05
N LEU A 6 -4.07 3.53 9.15
CA LEU A 6 -4.02 2.11 9.42
C LEU A 6 -3.14 1.89 10.66
N PRO A 7 -3.52 0.98 11.57
CA PRO A 7 -2.69 0.70 12.74
C PRO A 7 -1.27 0.37 12.28
N ASN A 8 -0.29 0.98 12.96
CA ASN A 8 1.15 0.84 12.71
C ASN A 8 1.58 -0.63 12.80
N PHE A 9 1.32 -1.40 11.75
CA PHE A 9 1.79 -2.77 11.62
C PHE A 9 3.23 -2.70 11.17
N ILE A 10 4.13 -3.02 12.10
CA ILE A 10 5.52 -3.31 11.75
C ILE A 10 5.65 -4.83 11.74
N PRO A 11 5.94 -5.43 10.57
CA PRO A 11 6.18 -6.85 10.48
C PRO A 11 7.27 -7.31 11.46
N SER A 12 7.08 -8.49 12.05
CA SER A 12 7.91 -8.93 13.17
C SER A 12 9.39 -9.08 12.82
N TYR A 13 9.72 -9.38 11.55
CA TYR A 13 11.10 -9.50 11.08
C TYR A 13 11.80 -8.14 10.93
N LEU A 14 11.06 -7.02 10.89
CA LEU A 14 11.64 -5.67 11.00
C LEU A 14 11.86 -5.26 12.46
N ASN A 15 11.42 -6.04 13.44
CA ASN A 15 11.72 -5.72 14.83
C ASN A 15 13.23 -5.69 15.07
N ASN A 16 13.69 -4.66 15.79
CA ASN A 16 15.10 -4.45 16.12
C ASN A 16 16.01 -4.22 14.89
N THR A 17 15.42 -3.92 13.74
CA THR A 17 16.16 -3.38 12.60
C THR A 17 16.12 -1.85 12.66
N PRO A 18 17.16 -1.15 12.16
CA PRO A 18 17.13 0.32 12.10
C PRO A 18 15.87 0.87 11.42
N ILE A 19 15.36 0.18 10.38
CA ILE A 19 14.16 0.62 9.66
C ILE A 19 12.86 0.36 10.44
N GLY A 20 12.76 -0.75 11.17
CA GLY A 20 11.61 -1.02 12.04
C GLY A 20 11.58 -0.13 13.28
N GLU A 21 12.74 0.18 13.86
CA GLU A 21 12.87 1.17 14.94
C GLU A 21 12.51 2.58 14.46
N TYR A 22 12.97 2.96 13.26
CA TYR A 22 12.58 4.21 12.62
C TYR A 22 11.06 4.31 12.42
N ASN A 23 10.42 3.28 11.85
CA ASN A 23 8.97 3.28 11.63
C ASN A 23 8.18 3.37 12.95
N LYS A 24 8.64 2.72 14.03
CA LYS A 24 8.04 2.81 15.39
C LYS A 24 8.09 4.23 15.95
N ALA A 25 9.23 4.89 15.82
CA ALA A 25 9.49 6.18 16.45
C ALA A 25 9.07 7.38 15.60
N TYR A 26 8.94 7.23 14.28
CA TYR A 26 8.86 8.35 13.33
C TYR A 26 7.69 8.33 12.33
N LEU A 27 6.74 7.39 12.34
CA LEU A 27 5.63 7.46 11.36
C LEU A 27 4.87 8.81 11.40
N ASN A 28 4.77 9.42 12.59
CA ASN A 28 4.17 10.74 12.81
C ASN A 28 5.18 11.91 12.79
N LYS A 29 6.46 11.64 12.54
CA LYS A 29 7.59 12.57 12.47
C LYS A 29 8.40 12.43 11.16
N THR A 30 7.86 11.73 10.16
CA THR A 30 8.48 11.70 8.85
C THR A 30 8.44 13.11 8.27
N PRO A 31 9.39 13.51 7.41
CA PRO A 31 9.36 14.82 6.76
C PRO A 31 8.01 15.09 6.07
N ILE A 32 7.44 14.07 5.41
CA ILE A 32 6.11 14.13 4.80
C ILE A 32 5.01 14.32 5.87
N GLY A 33 5.06 13.57 6.97
CA GLY A 33 4.08 13.68 8.05
C GLY A 33 4.10 15.06 8.72
N GLU A 34 5.28 15.63 8.94
CA GLU A 34 5.44 16.99 9.47
C GLU A 34 5.00 18.06 8.48
N TYR A 35 5.30 17.89 7.20
CA TYR A 35 4.82 18.76 6.13
C TYR A 35 3.30 18.76 6.07
N ASN A 36 2.67 17.57 6.06
CA ASN A 36 1.22 17.42 5.97
C ASN A 36 0.49 18.02 7.19
N LYS A 37 1.07 17.95 8.39
CA LYS A 37 0.54 18.62 9.58
C LYS A 37 0.51 20.14 9.47
N LYS A 38 1.47 20.74 8.75
CA LYS A 38 1.53 22.20 8.53
C LYS A 38 0.71 22.65 7.34
N ASN A 39 0.43 21.75 6.39
CA ASN A 39 -0.22 22.05 5.11
C ASN A 39 -1.50 21.22 4.93
N GLU A 40 -2.43 21.34 5.88
CA GLU A 40 -3.67 20.54 5.90
C GLU A 40 -4.54 20.71 4.64
N LEU A 41 -4.43 21.86 3.97
CA LEU A 41 -5.18 22.17 2.75
C LEU A 41 -4.65 21.43 1.51
N GLN A 42 -3.36 21.08 1.49
CA GLN A 42 -2.69 20.41 0.37
C GLN A 42 -1.64 19.44 0.89
N PRO A 43 -2.06 18.30 1.47
CA PRO A 43 -1.12 17.29 1.92
C PRO A 43 -0.49 16.57 0.72
N ILE A 44 0.76 16.15 0.87
CA ILE A 44 1.40 15.18 0.00
C ILE A 44 0.72 13.83 0.24
N CYS A 45 0.09 13.29 -0.80
CA CYS A 45 -0.51 11.97 -0.77
C CYS A 45 0.55 10.88 -0.94
N VAL A 46 0.41 9.79 -0.18
CA VAL A 46 1.25 8.60 -0.27
C VAL A 46 0.39 7.39 -0.63
N PRO A 47 0.95 6.36 -1.31
CA PRO A 47 0.22 5.14 -1.57
C PRO A 47 -0.15 4.46 -0.25
N THR A 48 -1.44 4.15 -0.07
CA THR A 48 -1.98 3.63 1.21
C THR A 48 -2.92 2.46 1.02
N VAL A 49 -3.61 2.39 -0.12
CA VAL A 49 -4.51 1.30 -0.50
C VAL A 49 -4.41 1.06 -2.01
N LEU A 50 -4.88 -0.10 -2.45
CA LEU A 50 -5.09 -0.42 -3.86
C LEU A 50 -6.27 0.39 -4.42
N ASN A 51 -6.14 0.81 -5.68
CA ASN A 51 -7.13 1.64 -6.35
C ASN A 51 -8.06 0.78 -7.21
N LYS A 52 -9.32 0.64 -6.78
CA LYS A 52 -10.34 -0.09 -7.55
C LYS A 52 -10.65 0.57 -8.89
N ASP A 53 -10.50 1.88 -9.00
CA ASP A 53 -10.76 2.62 -10.24
C ASP A 53 -9.59 2.55 -11.24
N ASP A 54 -8.40 2.11 -10.78
CA ASP A 54 -7.21 1.84 -11.60
C ASP A 54 -6.80 0.35 -11.42
N ALA A 55 -7.77 -0.53 -11.69
CA ALA A 55 -7.68 -1.97 -11.61
C ALA A 55 -8.28 -2.65 -12.84
N GLU A 56 -7.72 -3.79 -13.22
CA GLU A 56 -8.31 -4.65 -14.24
C GLU A 56 -9.61 -5.32 -13.79
N ILE A 57 -10.47 -5.64 -14.76
CA ILE A 57 -11.85 -6.15 -14.53
C ILE A 57 -11.91 -7.44 -13.70
N TRP A 58 -10.85 -8.24 -13.70
CA TRP A 58 -10.79 -9.53 -13.01
C TRP A 58 -10.33 -9.43 -11.56
N LEU A 59 -10.06 -8.23 -11.04
CA LEU A 59 -9.55 -8.01 -9.69
C LEU A 59 -10.61 -7.39 -8.79
N ASP A 60 -10.93 -8.11 -7.72
CA ASP A 60 -11.80 -7.60 -6.65
C ASP A 60 -10.98 -7.15 -5.44
N VAL A 61 -11.10 -5.88 -5.09
CA VAL A 61 -10.47 -5.28 -3.93
C VAL A 61 -11.37 -5.45 -2.70
N CYS A 62 -10.82 -6.02 -1.63
CA CYS A 62 -11.53 -6.16 -0.36
C CYS A 62 -11.83 -4.79 0.27
N SER A 63 -12.80 -4.74 1.20
CA SER A 63 -13.27 -3.50 1.82
C SER A 63 -12.21 -2.69 2.56
N ASN A 64 -11.10 -3.30 2.97
CA ASN A 64 -9.97 -2.63 3.60
C ASN A 64 -8.99 -1.98 2.59
N GLY A 65 -9.15 -2.24 1.28
CA GLY A 65 -8.28 -1.70 0.24
C GLY A 65 -6.90 -2.35 0.13
N LEU A 66 -6.59 -3.39 0.92
CA LEU A 66 -5.24 -3.98 1.00
C LEU A 66 -5.15 -5.42 0.47
N LYS A 67 -6.28 -6.09 0.28
CA LYS A 67 -6.35 -7.42 -0.28
C LYS A 67 -7.04 -7.37 -1.63
N VAL A 68 -6.47 -8.08 -2.60
CA VAL A 68 -7.07 -8.30 -3.91
C VAL A 68 -7.32 -9.78 -4.12
N VAL A 69 -8.39 -10.11 -4.84
CA VAL A 69 -8.72 -11.48 -5.26
C VAL A 69 -8.83 -11.49 -6.78
N TYR A 70 -8.18 -12.45 -7.42
CA TYR A 70 -8.30 -12.68 -8.85
C TYR A 70 -9.48 -13.61 -9.13
N ASN A 71 -10.42 -13.14 -9.95
CA ASN A 71 -11.64 -13.87 -10.34
C ASN A 71 -11.73 -14.11 -11.86
N GLY A 72 -10.59 -14.00 -12.56
CA GLY A 72 -10.50 -14.22 -14.00
C GLY A 72 -10.23 -15.68 -14.38
N PRO A 73 -10.18 -16.00 -15.69
CA PRO A 73 -10.03 -17.39 -16.14
C PRO A 73 -8.66 -18.01 -15.88
N GLY A 74 -7.58 -17.22 -15.73
CA GLY A 74 -6.25 -17.66 -15.31
C GLY A 74 -5.46 -18.61 -16.24
N ARG A 75 -6.04 -19.06 -17.36
CA ARG A 75 -5.44 -20.11 -18.22
C ARG A 75 -4.44 -19.62 -19.27
N LEU A 76 -4.44 -18.33 -19.59
CA LEU A 76 -3.66 -17.74 -20.68
C LEU A 76 -3.04 -16.43 -20.19
N ASN A 77 -1.89 -16.06 -20.74
CA ASN A 77 -1.20 -14.82 -20.39
C ASN A 77 -2.04 -13.56 -20.65
N VAL A 78 -2.96 -13.61 -21.62
CA VAL A 78 -3.90 -12.52 -21.90
C VAL A 78 -4.92 -12.29 -20.78
N HIS A 79 -5.03 -13.22 -19.82
CA HIS A 79 -5.87 -13.08 -18.63
C HIS A 79 -5.11 -12.51 -17.42
N ALA A 80 -3.83 -12.14 -17.58
CA ALA A 80 -3.09 -11.44 -16.55
C ALA A 80 -3.81 -10.12 -16.19
N ALA A 81 -3.77 -9.77 -14.91
CA ALA A 81 -4.46 -8.59 -14.40
C ALA A 81 -3.53 -7.82 -13.45
N ALA A 82 -3.65 -6.50 -13.48
CA ALA A 82 -2.86 -5.60 -12.63
C ALA A 82 -3.75 -4.55 -11.97
N ILE A 83 -3.26 -4.00 -10.88
CA ILE A 83 -3.90 -2.94 -10.11
C ILE A 83 -2.84 -1.98 -9.60
N ARG A 84 -3.13 -0.68 -9.58
CA ARG A 84 -2.24 0.33 -9.01
C ARG A 84 -2.69 0.74 -7.61
N ALA A 85 -1.79 1.38 -6.87
CA ALA A 85 -2.16 2.05 -5.64
C ALA A 85 -2.95 3.34 -5.92
N ASN A 86 -3.63 3.86 -4.90
CA ASN A 86 -4.43 5.09 -4.98
C ASN A 86 -3.61 6.36 -5.27
N TYR A 87 -2.31 6.34 -4.98
CA TYR A 87 -1.38 7.44 -5.27
C TYR A 87 -0.03 6.89 -5.73
N PRO A 88 0.73 7.65 -6.53
CA PRO A 88 2.12 7.31 -6.83
C PRO A 88 3.01 7.50 -5.60
N MET A 89 4.20 6.89 -5.63
CA MET A 89 5.25 7.16 -4.65
C MET A 89 5.76 8.61 -4.80
N PRO A 90 5.68 9.45 -3.75
CA PRO A 90 6.15 10.83 -3.83
C PRO A 90 7.68 10.90 -3.77
N ILE A 91 8.27 11.78 -4.56
CA ILE A 91 9.73 11.96 -4.63
C ILE A 91 10.32 12.39 -3.27
N GLU A 92 9.52 13.10 -2.46
CA GLU A 92 9.85 13.55 -1.11
C GLU A 92 10.04 12.40 -0.12
N ALA A 93 9.58 11.18 -0.46
CA ALA A 93 9.79 10.01 0.38
C ALA A 93 11.28 9.67 0.50
N GLY A 94 12.07 9.89 -0.56
CA GLY A 94 13.48 9.49 -0.68
C GLY A 94 13.66 7.98 -0.75
N LEU A 95 13.15 7.26 0.26
CA LEU A 95 13.04 5.81 0.32
C LEU A 95 11.58 5.43 0.59
N TYR A 96 11.03 4.56 -0.24
CA TYR A 96 9.68 4.02 -0.08
C TYR A 96 9.73 2.49 -0.02
N TYR A 97 8.99 1.91 0.92
CA TYR A 97 8.95 0.47 1.18
C TYR A 97 7.52 -0.01 1.28
N PHE A 98 7.23 -1.14 0.64
CA PHE A 98 5.96 -1.85 0.77
C PHE A 98 6.22 -3.35 0.62
N GLU A 99 5.28 -4.15 1.11
CA GLU A 99 5.32 -5.60 0.99
C GLU A 99 3.99 -6.14 0.50
N VAL A 100 4.03 -7.39 0.01
CA VAL A 100 2.86 -8.13 -0.42
C VAL A 100 2.95 -9.53 0.14
N ASP A 101 1.93 -9.94 0.89
CA ASP A 101 1.76 -11.31 1.34
C ASP A 101 0.99 -12.10 0.28
N ILE A 102 1.57 -13.22 -0.19
CA ILE A 102 0.86 -14.17 -1.04
C ILE A 102 0.00 -15.08 -0.16
N ILE A 103 -1.28 -14.76 -0.06
CA ILE A 103 -2.25 -15.51 0.77
C ILE A 103 -2.64 -16.83 0.11
N ASP A 104 -2.79 -16.82 -1.21
CA ASP A 104 -3.13 -17.98 -2.04
C ASP A 104 -2.41 -17.85 -3.38
N LYS A 105 -1.73 -18.90 -3.82
CA LYS A 105 -1.04 -18.95 -5.12
C LYS A 105 -1.99 -19.34 -6.27
N GLY A 106 -3.24 -19.69 -5.97
CA GLY A 106 -4.21 -20.17 -6.94
C GLY A 106 -3.95 -21.61 -7.39
N GLU A 107 -4.80 -22.09 -8.30
CA GLU A 107 -4.78 -23.48 -8.79
C GLU A 107 -3.50 -23.82 -9.58
N PHE A 108 -3.01 -22.86 -10.38
CA PHE A 108 -1.90 -23.08 -11.33
C PHE A 108 -0.57 -22.43 -10.93
N GLY A 109 -0.51 -21.72 -9.79
CA GLY A 109 0.69 -21.06 -9.28
C GLY A 109 1.12 -19.85 -10.08
#